data_AF-A0A2N3GZE7-F1
#
_entry.id   AF-A0A2N3GZE7-F1
#
_cell.length_a   1.000
_cell.length_b   1.000
_cell.length_c   1.000
_cell.angle_alpha   90.00
_cell.angle_beta   90.00
_cell.angle_gamma   90.00
#
_symmetry.space_group_name_H-M   'P 1'
#
loop_
_entity.id
_entity.type
_entity.pdbx_description
1 polymer ?
#
loop_
_entity_poly.entity_id
_entity_poly.type
_entity_poly.pdbx_seq_one_letter_code
_entity_poly.pdbx_strand_id
1 'polypeptide(L)'
;MRVHSVTVCADRIDVIVDVGDAEALRTTSDAAIAERAIALLPGLEEHACKNGDERTFAEEIGDTEVPHLFEHVVMELMAKAGSPRSLRGETSWDFRRDGHGIFRVSFEYDDDLVCLGAIKAASKVMSYITGTGPAPDTEAETVRLRTLRQVPASA
;
A
#
# COMPACT_ATOMS: atom_id res chain seq x y z
N MET A 1 -11.77 2.39 1.31
CA MET A 1 -10.95 3.09 0.29
C MET A 1 -11.01 2.36 -1.03
N ARG A 2 -10.77 3.05 -2.14
CA ARG A 2 -10.67 2.46 -3.49
C ARG A 2 -9.55 3.10 -4.30
N VAL A 3 -8.90 2.31 -5.15
CA VAL A 3 -7.99 2.83 -6.19
C VAL A 3 -8.84 3.42 -7.31
N HIS A 4 -8.75 4.73 -7.51
CA HIS A 4 -9.51 5.46 -8.52
C HIS A 4 -8.85 5.39 -9.90
N SER A 5 -7.54 5.65 -9.96
CA SER A 5 -6.77 5.59 -11.21
C SER A 5 -5.33 5.19 -10.94
N VAL A 6 -4.69 4.60 -11.95
CA VAL A 6 -3.28 4.20 -11.94
C VAL A 6 -2.63 4.74 -13.22
N THR A 7 -1.50 5.42 -13.08
CA THR A 7 -0.67 5.93 -14.18
C THR A 7 0.71 5.30 -14.07
N VAL A 8 1.14 4.57 -15.10
CA VAL A 8 2.50 4.01 -15.15
C VAL A 8 3.41 5.04 -15.80
N CYS A 9 4.34 5.59 -15.01
CA CYS A 9 5.41 6.47 -15.48
C CYS A 9 6.69 5.65 -15.71
N ALA A 10 7.73 6.27 -16.27
CA ALA A 10 8.98 5.55 -16.57
C ALA A 10 9.77 5.13 -15.32
N ASP A 11 9.61 5.87 -14.21
CA ASP A 11 10.38 5.75 -12.97
C ASP A 11 9.51 5.41 -11.75
N ARG A 12 8.19 5.49 -11.87
CA ARG A 12 7.24 5.25 -10.77
C ARG A 12 5.85 4.90 -11.29
N ILE A 13 4.99 4.40 -10.40
CA ILE A 13 3.56 4.27 -10.64
C ILE A 13 2.81 5.23 -9.73
N ASP A 14 2.02 6.12 -10.32
CA ASP A 14 1.20 7.10 -9.62
C ASP A 14 -0.23 6.56 -9.48
N VAL A 15 -0.78 6.57 -8.27
CA VAL A 15 -2.10 6.05 -7.91
C VAL A 15 -2.92 7.16 -7.26
N ILE A 16 -4.14 7.34 -7.73
CA ILE A 16 -5.14 8.15 -7.03
C ILE A 16 -5.97 7.22 -6.17
N VAL A 17 -5.99 7.48 -4.86
CA VAL A 17 -6.79 6.75 -3.88
C VAL A 17 -7.92 7.64 -3.39
N ASP A 18 -9.12 7.07 -3.34
CA ASP A 18 -10.33 7.72 -2.89
C ASP A 18 -10.86 7.00 -1.64
N VAL A 19 -10.89 7.74 -0.54
CA VAL A 19 -11.50 7.32 0.72
C VAL A 19 -12.85 8.02 0.80
N GLY A 20 -13.94 7.24 0.75
CA GLY A 20 -15.29 7.80 0.79
C GLY A 20 -15.59 8.47 2.13
N ASP A 21 -16.51 9.42 2.15
CA ASP A 21 -16.83 10.23 3.34
C ASP A 21 -17.29 9.41 4.56
N ALA A 22 -17.86 8.24 4.34
CA ALA A 22 -18.29 7.31 5.40
C ALA A 22 -17.19 6.31 5.83
N GLU A 23 -16.05 6.30 5.15
CA GLU A 23 -14.94 5.40 5.42
C GLU A 23 -13.92 6.04 6.38
N ALA A 24 -13.19 5.21 7.12
CA ALA A 24 -12.12 5.69 7.99
C ALA A 24 -10.99 6.34 7.17
N LEU A 25 -10.70 7.60 7.46
CA LEU A 25 -9.57 8.32 6.84
C LEU A 25 -8.23 8.00 7.51
N ARG A 26 -8.25 7.72 8.82
CA ARG A 26 -7.09 7.41 9.66
C ARG A 26 -7.29 6.11 10.43
N THR A 27 -6.20 5.41 10.72
CA THR A 27 -6.19 4.19 11.53
C THR A 27 -6.66 4.41 12.98
N THR A 28 -6.53 5.62 13.52
CA THR A 28 -7.11 6.02 14.82
C THR A 28 -8.64 5.91 14.88
N SER A 29 -9.33 5.80 13.74
CA SER A 29 -10.79 5.60 13.70
C SER A 29 -11.21 4.21 14.16
N ASP A 30 -10.33 3.21 14.05
CA ASP A 30 -10.51 1.84 14.52
C ASP A 30 -9.14 1.20 14.76
N ALA A 31 -8.76 1.02 16.02
CA ALA A 31 -7.48 0.41 16.42
C ALA A 31 -7.28 -0.99 15.82
N ALA A 32 -8.37 -1.72 15.53
CA ALA A 32 -8.28 -3.05 14.95
C ALA A 32 -7.78 -3.01 13.48
N ILE A 33 -7.75 -1.85 12.81
CA ILE A 33 -7.13 -1.70 11.49
C ILE A 33 -5.63 -2.00 11.57
N ALA A 34 -4.93 -1.36 12.52
CA ALA A 34 -3.50 -1.56 12.72
C ALA A 34 -3.19 -3.01 13.16
N GLU A 35 -3.97 -3.54 14.11
CA GLU A 35 -3.82 -4.91 14.59
C GLU A 35 -3.98 -5.95 13.46
N ARG A 36 -5.03 -5.81 12.63
CA ARG A 36 -5.26 -6.70 11.48
C ARG A 36 -4.15 -6.57 10.43
N ALA A 37 -3.62 -5.38 10.21
CA ALA A 37 -2.54 -5.14 9.26
C ALA A 37 -1.25 -5.87 9.70
N ILE A 38 -0.81 -5.68 10.95
CA ILE A 38 0.38 -6.33 11.49
C ILE A 38 0.20 -7.85 11.56
N ALA A 39 -0.98 -8.33 11.97
CA ALA A 39 -1.24 -9.77 12.01
C ALA A 39 -1.14 -10.43 10.63
N LEU A 40 -1.53 -9.74 9.57
CA LEU A 40 -1.53 -10.27 8.20
C LEU A 40 -0.18 -10.09 7.49
N LEU A 41 0.54 -9.00 7.79
CA LEU A 41 1.80 -8.60 7.18
C LEU A 41 2.75 -8.07 8.27
N PRO A 42 3.37 -8.96 9.08
CA PRO A 42 4.21 -8.54 10.21
C PRO A 42 5.44 -7.74 9.80
N GLY A 43 5.93 -7.91 8.56
CA GLY A 43 7.06 -7.14 8.02
C GLY A 43 6.80 -5.63 7.93
N LEU A 44 5.53 -5.19 8.03
CA LEU A 44 5.18 -3.76 8.10
C LEU A 44 5.87 -3.04 9.26
N GLU A 45 6.13 -3.72 10.38
CA GLU A 45 6.81 -3.11 11.54
C GLU A 45 8.26 -2.71 11.23
N GLU A 46 8.90 -3.36 10.25
CA GLU A 46 10.29 -3.14 9.87
C GLU A 46 10.46 -1.99 8.86
N HIS A 47 9.37 -1.45 8.32
CA HIS A 47 9.45 -0.38 7.33
C HIS A 47 9.92 0.92 7.99
N ALA A 48 10.91 1.58 7.37
CA ALA A 48 11.27 2.95 7.74
C ALA A 48 10.23 3.93 7.16
N CYS A 49 9.67 4.79 8.01
CA CYS A 49 8.79 5.87 7.59
C CYS A 49 9.54 7.21 7.68
N LYS A 50 9.62 7.97 6.58
CA LYS A 50 10.40 9.22 6.52
C LYS A 50 9.60 10.47 6.87
N ASN A 51 8.49 10.31 7.60
CA ASN A 51 7.65 11.42 8.01
C ASN A 51 8.29 12.19 9.17
N GLY A 52 9.19 13.12 8.85
CA GLY A 52 9.73 14.14 9.77
C GLY A 52 10.75 13.65 10.80
N ASP A 53 10.53 12.50 11.44
CA ASP A 53 11.23 12.08 12.66
C ASP A 53 11.96 10.73 12.56
N GLU A 54 12.20 10.20 11.34
CA GLU A 54 12.89 8.91 11.10
C GLU A 54 12.31 7.71 11.89
N ARG A 55 11.00 7.74 12.17
CA ARG A 55 10.31 6.69 12.93
C ARG A 55 10.11 5.42 12.13
N THR A 56 10.02 4.30 12.83
CA THR A 56 9.57 3.03 12.23
C THR A 56 8.08 3.13 11.91
N PHE A 57 7.62 2.41 10.89
CA PHE A 57 6.19 2.37 10.59
C PHE A 57 5.39 1.69 11.71
N ALA A 58 6.02 0.84 12.54
CA ALA A 58 5.43 0.31 13.76
C ALA A 58 4.95 1.41 14.73
N GLU A 59 5.67 2.54 14.79
CA GLU A 59 5.30 3.67 15.65
C GLU A 59 4.17 4.53 15.03
N GLU A 60 4.03 4.50 13.71
CA GLU A 60 3.06 5.32 12.96
C GLU A 60 1.76 4.58 12.65
N ILE A 61 1.78 3.25 12.55
CA ILE A 61 0.64 2.48 12.03
C ILE A 61 -0.64 2.65 12.86
N GLY A 62 -0.49 2.92 14.17
CA GLY A 62 -1.61 3.22 15.06
C GLY A 62 -2.26 4.60 14.82
N ASP A 63 -1.56 5.54 14.20
CA ASP A 63 -2.06 6.87 13.85
C ASP A 63 -1.51 7.38 12.51
N THR A 64 -2.01 6.77 11.45
CA THR A 64 -1.65 7.12 10.07
C THR A 64 -2.89 7.19 9.18
N GLU A 65 -2.81 7.88 8.05
CA GLU A 65 -3.85 7.87 7.02
C GLU A 65 -3.98 6.48 6.40
N VAL A 66 -5.22 6.05 6.13
CA VAL A 66 -5.48 4.74 5.51
C VAL A 66 -4.77 4.59 4.14
N PRO A 67 -4.67 5.63 3.30
CA PRO A 67 -3.86 5.57 2.08
C PRO A 67 -2.34 5.45 2.30
N HIS A 68 -1.81 5.98 3.41
CA HIS A 68 -0.40 5.80 3.77
C HIS A 68 -0.16 4.37 4.30
N LEU A 69 -1.11 3.77 5.03
CA LEU A 69 -1.06 2.34 5.30
C LEU A 69 -1.11 1.49 4.02
N PHE A 70 -1.97 1.86 3.06
CA PHE A 70 -2.01 1.19 1.76
C PHE A 70 -0.67 1.25 1.03
N GLU A 71 0.04 2.39 1.07
CA GLU A 71 1.38 2.51 0.54
C GLU A 71 2.32 1.44 1.12
N HIS A 72 2.40 1.36 2.46
CA HIS A 72 3.26 0.39 3.13
C HIS A 72 2.86 -1.08 2.84
N VAL A 73 1.56 -1.36 2.72
CA VAL A 73 1.07 -2.71 2.32
C VAL A 73 1.53 -3.07 0.90
N VAL A 74 1.48 -2.14 -0.06
CA VAL A 74 2.01 -2.38 -1.41
C VAL A 74 3.50 -2.66 -1.36
N MET A 75 4.26 -1.83 -0.63
CA MET A 75 5.71 -1.97 -0.50
C MET A 75 6.12 -3.30 0.15
N GLU A 76 5.39 -3.76 1.16
CA GLU A 76 5.67 -5.05 1.82
C GLU A 76 5.35 -6.23 0.91
N LEU A 77 4.25 -6.17 0.14
CA LEU A 77 3.93 -7.21 -0.84
C LEU A 77 4.98 -7.28 -1.96
N MET A 78 5.48 -6.13 -2.42
CA MET A 78 6.60 -6.07 -3.38
C MET A 78 7.88 -6.67 -2.77
N ALA A 79 8.22 -6.30 -1.54
CA ALA A 79 9.40 -6.84 -0.85
C ALA A 79 9.31 -8.36 -0.66
N LYS A 80 8.15 -8.89 -0.24
CA LYS A 80 7.90 -10.33 -0.15
C LYS A 80 7.98 -11.03 -1.51
N ALA A 81 7.65 -10.32 -2.60
CA ALA A 81 7.80 -10.80 -3.97
C ALA A 81 9.24 -10.73 -4.51
N GLY A 82 10.18 -10.13 -3.77
CA GLY A 82 11.60 -10.06 -4.12
C GLY A 82 12.08 -8.69 -4.62
N SER A 83 11.24 -7.66 -4.60
CA SER A 83 11.67 -6.30 -4.90
C SER A 83 12.62 -5.76 -3.82
N PRO A 84 13.57 -4.86 -4.16
CA PRO A 84 14.46 -4.24 -3.18
C PRO A 84 13.70 -3.44 -2.12
N ARG A 85 14.01 -3.64 -0.83
CA ARG A 85 13.47 -2.82 0.28
C ARG A 85 13.94 -1.37 0.29
N SER A 86 14.83 -0.99 -0.62
CA SER A 86 15.27 0.40 -0.82
C SER A 86 14.34 1.23 -1.70
N LEU A 87 13.39 0.58 -2.41
CA LEU A 87 12.37 1.29 -3.17
C LEU A 87 11.52 2.15 -2.24
N ARG A 88 11.01 3.26 -2.77
CA ARG A 88 10.24 4.24 -2.01
C ARG A 88 8.79 4.31 -2.44
N GLY A 89 7.91 4.44 -1.45
CA GLY A 89 6.57 4.97 -1.63
C GLY A 89 6.52 6.43 -1.20
N GLU A 90 5.48 7.14 -1.63
CA GLU A 90 5.13 8.45 -1.09
C GLU A 90 3.61 8.65 -1.14
N THR A 91 3.03 9.04 -0.01
CA THR A 91 1.62 9.45 0.10
C THR A 91 1.54 10.95 0.32
N SER A 92 0.73 11.64 -0.48
CA SER A 92 0.47 13.07 -0.36
C SER A 92 -0.99 13.42 -0.63
N TRP A 93 -1.44 14.57 -0.13
CA TRP A 93 -2.80 15.05 -0.34
C TRP A 93 -2.89 16.57 -0.35
N ASP A 94 -3.87 17.10 -1.08
CA ASP A 94 -4.29 18.50 -1.03
C ASP A 94 -5.81 18.54 -1.14
N PHE A 95 -6.50 18.42 -0.01
CA PHE A 95 -7.97 18.34 0.00
C PHE A 95 -8.66 19.61 -0.49
N ARG A 96 -7.95 20.75 -0.57
CA ARG A 96 -8.51 21.97 -1.15
C ARG A 96 -8.54 21.89 -2.67
N ARG A 97 -7.50 21.32 -3.27
CA ARG A 97 -7.38 21.16 -4.72
C ARG A 97 -8.16 19.96 -5.23
N ASP A 98 -8.08 18.83 -4.53
CA ASP A 98 -8.46 17.52 -5.05
C ASP A 98 -9.77 16.98 -4.48
N GLY A 99 -10.28 17.62 -3.41
CA GLY A 99 -11.43 17.15 -2.65
C GLY A 99 -11.01 16.34 -1.41
N HIS A 100 -11.88 16.34 -0.41
CA HIS A 100 -11.68 15.56 0.80
C HIS A 100 -11.65 14.05 0.48
N GLY A 101 -10.76 13.31 1.14
CA GLY A 101 -10.62 11.86 0.92
C GLY A 101 -9.82 11.46 -0.32
N ILE A 102 -9.33 12.42 -1.12
CA ILE A 102 -8.50 12.15 -2.30
C ILE A 102 -7.01 12.25 -1.96
N PHE A 103 -6.28 11.17 -2.22
CA PHE A 103 -4.84 11.05 -1.98
C PHE A 103 -4.11 10.66 -3.26
N ARG A 104 -2.86 11.10 -3.36
CA ARG A 104 -1.88 10.61 -4.33
C ARG A 104 -0.93 9.69 -3.61
N VAL A 105 -0.74 8.51 -4.17
CA VAL A 105 0.26 7.55 -3.70
C VAL A 105 1.15 7.21 -4.89
N SER A 106 2.45 7.31 -4.74
CA SER A 106 3.42 6.94 -5.78
C SER A 106 4.35 5.85 -5.29
N PHE A 107 4.78 4.98 -6.21
CA PHE A 107 5.67 3.86 -5.91
C PHE A 107 6.83 3.84 -6.91
N GLU A 108 8.07 3.86 -6.42
CA GLU A 108 9.21 3.36 -7.19
C GLU A 108 9.03 1.85 -7.41
N TYR A 109 9.48 1.36 -8.57
CA TYR A 109 9.40 -0.05 -8.90
C TYR A 109 10.66 -0.54 -9.61
N ASP A 110 11.00 -1.80 -9.40
CA ASP A 110 12.00 -2.53 -10.18
C ASP A 110 11.36 -3.40 -11.28
N ASP A 111 10.09 -3.75 -11.10
CA ASP A 111 9.24 -4.52 -12.02
C ASP A 111 7.81 -3.97 -11.95
N ASP A 112 7.29 -3.45 -13.07
CA ASP A 112 5.99 -2.77 -13.15
C ASP A 112 4.82 -3.76 -12.97
N LEU A 113 4.92 -4.97 -13.51
CA LEU A 113 3.93 -6.02 -13.35
C LEU A 113 3.79 -6.45 -11.90
N VAL A 114 4.91 -6.54 -11.16
CA VAL A 114 4.88 -6.80 -9.72
C VAL A 114 4.22 -5.65 -8.97
N CYS A 115 4.58 -4.40 -9.26
CA CYS A 115 4.01 -3.24 -8.57
C CYS A 115 2.49 -3.12 -8.83
N LEU A 116 2.04 -3.23 -10.08
CA LEU A 116 0.61 -3.25 -10.43
C LEU A 116 -0.12 -4.43 -9.77
N GLY A 117 0.52 -5.60 -9.75
CA GLY A 117 0.00 -6.78 -9.07
C GLY A 117 -0.15 -6.57 -7.55
N ALA A 118 0.83 -5.89 -6.93
CA ALA A 118 0.85 -5.58 -5.51
C ALA A 118 -0.22 -4.52 -5.16
N ILE A 119 -0.39 -3.47 -5.96
CA ILE A 119 -1.49 -2.48 -5.84
C ILE A 119 -2.86 -3.18 -5.81
N LYS A 120 -3.08 -4.14 -6.70
CA LYS A 120 -4.32 -4.92 -6.75
C LYS A 120 -4.50 -5.83 -5.54
N ALA A 121 -3.44 -6.53 -5.10
CA ALA A 121 -3.50 -7.40 -3.92
C ALA A 121 -3.69 -6.59 -2.63
N ALA A 122 -2.98 -5.46 -2.50
CA ALA A 122 -3.12 -4.51 -1.40
C ALA A 122 -4.55 -4.00 -1.30
N SER A 123 -5.24 -3.71 -2.40
CA SER A 123 -6.66 -3.31 -2.35
C SER A 123 -7.56 -4.36 -1.66
N LYS A 124 -7.28 -5.66 -1.82
CA LYS A 124 -7.99 -6.73 -1.10
C LYS A 124 -7.61 -6.77 0.37
N VAL A 125 -6.32 -6.60 0.69
CA VAL A 125 -5.82 -6.47 2.06
C VAL A 125 -6.51 -5.30 2.76
N MET A 126 -6.53 -4.12 2.15
CA MET A 126 -7.18 -2.93 2.68
C MET A 126 -8.65 -3.19 2.96
N SER A 127 -9.38 -3.81 2.03
CA SER A 127 -10.78 -4.16 2.25
C SER A 127 -10.99 -5.06 3.47
N TYR A 128 -10.10 -6.02 3.73
CA TYR A 128 -10.19 -6.85 4.93
C TYR A 128 -9.87 -6.07 6.21
N ILE A 129 -8.73 -5.35 6.23
CA ILE A 129 -8.28 -4.66 7.45
C ILE A 129 -9.19 -3.47 7.81
N THR A 130 -9.92 -2.90 6.86
CA THR A 130 -10.96 -1.88 7.12
C THR A 130 -12.36 -2.48 7.34
N GLY A 131 -12.49 -3.80 7.41
CA GLY A 131 -13.74 -4.49 7.77
C GLY A 131 -14.80 -4.58 6.68
N THR A 132 -14.45 -4.34 5.41
CA THR A 132 -15.38 -4.33 4.27
C THR A 132 -15.30 -5.59 3.38
N GLY A 133 -14.37 -6.50 3.64
CA GLY A 133 -14.15 -7.69 2.82
C GLY A 133 -13.59 -8.90 3.58
N PRO A 134 -13.53 -10.07 2.94
CA PRO A 134 -13.01 -11.29 3.55
C PRO A 134 -11.48 -11.24 3.68
N ALA A 135 -10.94 -12.04 4.62
CA ALA A 135 -9.49 -12.19 4.78
C ALA A 135 -8.84 -12.68 3.47
N PRO A 136 -7.80 -12.00 2.96
CA PRO A 136 -7.09 -12.44 1.77
C PRO A 136 -6.06 -13.53 2.12
N ASP A 137 -5.74 -14.36 1.14
CA ASP A 137 -4.59 -15.26 1.20
C ASP A 137 -3.33 -14.50 0.74
N THR A 138 -2.65 -13.84 1.67
CA THR A 138 -1.45 -13.04 1.37
C THR A 138 -0.26 -13.88 0.93
N GLU A 139 -0.19 -15.15 1.31
CA GLU A 139 0.87 -16.05 0.85
C GLU A 139 0.65 -16.44 -0.62
N ALA A 140 -0.58 -16.83 -0.98
CA ALA A 140 -0.91 -17.13 -2.38
C ALA A 140 -0.72 -15.90 -3.29
N GLU A 141 -1.09 -14.69 -2.82
CA GLU A 141 -0.81 -13.47 -3.57
C GLU A 141 0.69 -13.21 -3.70
N THR A 142 1.49 -13.42 -2.64
CA THR A 142 2.96 -13.29 -2.70
C THR A 142 3.56 -14.26 -3.72
N VAL A 143 3.13 -15.53 -3.72
CA VAL A 143 3.57 -16.53 -4.71
C VAL A 143 3.21 -16.07 -6.12
N ARG A 144 1.98 -15.60 -6.34
CA ARG A 144 1.56 -15.07 -7.64
C ARG A 144 2.45 -13.91 -8.08
N LEU A 145 2.77 -12.96 -7.20
CA LEU A 145 3.66 -11.84 -7.53
C LEU A 145 5.07 -12.30 -7.89
N ARG A 146 5.64 -13.29 -7.17
CA ARG A 146 6.93 -13.89 -7.53
C ARG A 146 6.93 -14.52 -8.92
N THR A 147 5.82 -15.13 -9.34
CA THR A 147 5.71 -15.71 -10.70
C THR A 147 5.71 -14.66 -11.80
N LEU A 148 5.21 -13.44 -11.53
CA LEU A 148 5.25 -12.35 -12.53
C LEU A 148 6.68 -11.94 -12.88
N ARG A 149 7.60 -11.98 -11.90
CA ARG A 149 9.04 -11.68 -12.11
C ARG A 149 9.75 -12.66 -13.03
N GLN A 150 9.17 -13.85 -13.24
CA GLN A 150 9.77 -14.89 -14.07
C GLN A 150 9.33 -14.78 -15.54
N VAL A 151 8.44 -13.84 -15.86
CA VAL A 151 8.09 -13.53 -17.25
C VAL A 151 9.27 -12.77 -17.86
N PRO A 152 9.97 -13.33 -18.87
CA PRO A 152 11.04 -12.59 -19.54
C PRO A 152 10.47 -11.29 -20.10
N ALA A 153 11.16 -10.17 -19.89
CA ALA A 153 10.92 -8.98 -20.69
C ALA A 153 11.03 -9.42 -22.15
N SER A 154 9.94 -9.28 -22.92
CA SER A 154 9.97 -9.60 -24.34
C SER A 154 11.04 -8.72 -24.97
N ALA A 155 12.07 -9.35 -25.55
CA ALA A 155 13.21 -8.71 -26.18
C ALA A 155 12.80 -7.90 -27.43
#